data_AF-A0A947BLG3-F1
#
_entry.id   AF-A0A947BLG3-F1
#
_cell.length_a   1.000
_cell.length_b   1.000
_cell.length_c   1.000
_cell.angle_alpha   90.00
_cell.angle_beta   90.00
_cell.angle_gamma   90.00
#
_symmetry.space_group_name_H-M   'P 1'
#
loop_
_entity.id
_entity.type
_entity.pdbx_description
1 polymer ?
#
loop_
_entity_poly.entity_id
_entity_poly.type
_entity_poly.pdbx_seq_one_letter_code
_entity_poly.pdbx_strand_id
1 'polypeptide(L)'
;DYVGSTEYIIKTITDAEAGSHWLVGTELNLVNRLHNTLARDNKTVQFMSSMVCMCSTMFRIDPQHLAWVLENLVEGNIVNQISVPDDVADNARVALQRMLDI
;
A
#
# COMPACT_ATOMS: atom_id res chain seq x y z
N ASP A 1 -10.94 -5.34 19.08
CA ASP A 1 -11.13 -5.33 17.62
C ASP A 1 -11.09 -3.92 17.08
N TYR A 2 -10.38 -3.71 15.97
CA TYR A 2 -10.13 -2.41 15.34
C TYR A 2 -10.50 -2.48 13.86
N VAL A 3 -11.16 -1.44 13.34
CA VAL A 3 -11.60 -1.38 11.93
C VAL A 3 -11.21 -0.03 11.35
N GLY A 4 -10.45 -0.05 10.26
CA GLY A 4 -10.03 1.17 9.58
C GLY A 4 -9.15 0.90 8.36
N SER A 5 -8.62 1.98 7.80
CA SER A 5 -7.70 1.93 6.66
C SER A 5 -6.38 1.24 7.02
N THR A 6 -5.57 0.94 6.00
CA THR A 6 -4.21 0.44 6.19
C THR A 6 -3.36 1.36 7.08
N GLU A 7 -3.52 2.67 6.94
CA GLU A 7 -2.85 3.66 7.79
C GLU A 7 -3.30 3.56 9.25
N TYR A 8 -4.61 3.42 9.49
CA TYR A 8 -5.14 3.22 10.83
C TYR A 8 -4.59 1.93 11.48
N ILE A 9 -4.49 0.85 10.71
CA ILE A 9 -3.89 -0.42 11.16
C ILE A 9 -2.42 -0.21 11.53
N ILE A 10 -1.63 0.45 10.67
CA ILE A 10 -0.21 0.74 10.90
C ILE A 10 -0.05 1.50 12.23
N LYS A 11 -0.79 2.59 12.39
CA LYS A 11 -0.73 3.41 13.60
C LYS A 11 -1.12 2.61 14.85
N THR A 12 -2.24 1.90 14.81
CA THR A 12 -2.77 1.13 15.95
C THR A 12 -1.76 0.10 16.44
N ILE A 13 -1.12 -0.64 15.53
CA ILE A 13 -0.14 -1.68 15.90
C ILE A 13 1.19 -1.06 16.32
N THR A 14 1.60 0.04 15.68
CA THR A 14 2.83 0.76 16.04
C THR A 14 2.74 1.33 17.46
N ASP A 15 1.60 1.92 17.82
CA ASP A 15 1.33 2.54 19.13
C ASP A 15 1.01 1.50 20.23
N ALA A 16 0.83 0.23 19.87
CA ALA A 16 0.54 -0.84 20.82
C ALA A 16 1.71 -1.11 21.77
N GLU A 17 1.42 -1.77 22.89
CA GLU A 17 2.43 -2.20 23.84
C GLU A 17 3.36 -3.28 23.24
N ALA A 18 4.61 -3.31 23.72
CA ALA A 18 5.54 -4.39 23.40
C ALA A 18 5.01 -5.74 23.93
N GLY A 19 5.24 -6.82 23.20
CA GLY A 19 4.69 -8.15 23.52
C GLY A 19 3.29 -8.41 22.99
N SER A 20 2.64 -7.42 22.38
CA SER A 20 1.28 -7.57 21.83
C SER A 20 1.26 -8.47 20.59
N HIS A 21 0.12 -9.14 20.39
CA HIS A 21 -0.14 -10.05 19.28
C HIS A 21 -1.33 -9.57 18.45
N TRP A 22 -1.15 -9.50 17.13
CA TRP A 22 -2.09 -8.91 16.20
C TRP A 22 -2.37 -9.83 15.02
N LEU A 23 -3.66 -10.12 14.79
CA LEU A 23 -4.16 -10.73 13.56
C LEU A 23 -4.70 -9.64 12.64
N VAL A 24 -4.19 -9.58 11.41
CA VAL A 24 -4.51 -8.50 10.46
C VAL A 24 -5.17 -9.06 9.22
N GLY A 25 -6.38 -8.57 8.92
CA GLY A 25 -7.18 -8.95 7.76
C GLY A 25 -7.14 -7.90 6.63
N THR A 26 -5.97 -7.71 6.01
CA THR A 26 -5.77 -6.79 4.88
C THR A 26 -4.84 -7.42 3.84
N GLU A 27 -4.28 -6.68 2.89
CA GLU A 27 -3.35 -7.23 1.90
C GLU A 27 -2.05 -7.78 2.53
N LEU A 28 -1.56 -8.93 2.04
CA LEU A 28 -0.46 -9.70 2.68
C LEU A 28 0.85 -8.91 2.76
N ASN A 29 1.22 -8.11 1.75
CA ASN A 29 2.49 -7.39 1.76
C ASN A 29 2.55 -6.37 2.91
N LEU A 30 1.42 -5.74 3.26
CA LEU A 30 1.36 -4.87 4.43
C LEU A 30 1.62 -5.66 5.72
N VAL A 31 0.98 -6.82 5.88
CA VAL A 31 1.12 -7.66 7.07
C VAL A 31 2.57 -8.15 7.21
N ASN A 32 3.19 -8.62 6.12
CA ASN A 32 4.60 -9.02 6.12
C ASN A 32 5.53 -7.86 6.44
N ARG A 33 5.25 -6.66 5.90
CA ARG A 33 6.01 -5.45 6.23
C ARG A 33 5.95 -5.14 7.72
N LEU A 34 4.76 -5.17 8.32
CA LEU A 34 4.58 -4.91 9.75
C LEU A 34 5.23 -6.00 10.61
N HIS A 35 5.07 -7.26 10.24
CA HIS A 35 5.73 -8.39 10.89
C HIS A 35 7.24 -8.18 10.97
N ASN A 36 7.89 -7.85 9.86
CA ASN A 36 9.34 -7.65 9.81
C ASN A 36 9.81 -6.39 10.54
N THR A 37 9.08 -5.28 10.40
CA THR A 37 9.51 -3.98 10.95
C THR A 37 9.27 -3.85 12.45
N LEU A 38 8.23 -4.49 12.99
CA LEU A 38 7.84 -4.41 14.39
C LEU A 38 8.33 -5.59 15.25
N ALA A 39 8.95 -6.61 14.63
CA ALA A 39 9.58 -7.71 15.37
C ALA A 39 10.62 -7.20 16.39
N ARG A 40 11.36 -6.13 16.05
CA ARG A 40 12.34 -5.49 16.94
C ARG A 40 11.72 -4.86 18.19
N ASP A 41 10.43 -4.52 18.13
CA ASP A 41 9.67 -3.91 19.22
C ASP A 41 8.87 -4.96 20.02
N ASN A 42 9.25 -6.25 19.86
CA ASN A 42 8.61 -7.42 20.48
C ASN A 42 7.11 -7.55 20.15
N LYS A 43 6.67 -7.10 18.97
CA LYS A 43 5.27 -7.22 18.53
C LYS A 43 5.13 -8.35 17.52
N THR A 44 4.12 -9.18 17.70
CA THR A 44 3.80 -10.25 16.76
C THR A 44 2.65 -9.81 15.86
N VAL A 45 2.90 -9.73 14.56
CA VAL A 45 1.87 -9.44 13.55
C VAL A 45 1.72 -10.64 12.64
N GLN A 46 0.51 -11.15 12.48
CA GLN A 46 0.21 -12.32 11.65
C GLN A 46 -1.00 -12.07 10.76
N PHE A 47 -1.01 -12.74 9.62
CA PHE A 47 -2.09 -12.67 8.68
C PHE A 47 -3.28 -13.50 9.20
N MET A 48 -4.48 -12.91 9.18
CA MET A 48 -5.64 -13.48 9.86
C MET A 48 -6.21 -14.73 9.17
N SER A 49 -6.00 -14.88 7.85
CA SER A 49 -6.58 -15.96 7.05
C SER A 49 -5.58 -17.07 6.76
N SER A 50 -6.04 -18.33 6.76
CA SER A 50 -5.24 -19.47 6.30
C SER A 50 -5.05 -19.50 4.77
N MET A 51 -5.88 -18.77 4.03
CA MET A 51 -5.78 -18.58 2.60
C MET A 51 -5.15 -17.22 2.30
N VAL A 52 -4.03 -17.21 1.59
CA VAL A 52 -3.37 -15.98 1.16
C VAL A 52 -4.22 -15.24 0.13
N CYS A 53 -4.64 -14.03 0.45
CA CYS A 53 -5.33 -13.13 -0.48
C CYS A 53 -4.30 -12.18 -1.09
N MET A 54 -3.78 -12.54 -2.27
CA MET A 54 -2.87 -11.70 -3.03
C MET A 54 -3.64 -10.77 -3.96
N CYS A 55 -3.32 -9.49 -3.95
CA CYS A 55 -3.83 -8.57 -4.96
C CYS A 55 -3.06 -8.75 -6.28
N SER A 56 -3.62 -9.53 -7.21
CA SER A 56 -2.95 -9.92 -8.46
C SER A 56 -2.48 -8.75 -9.33
N THR A 57 -3.12 -7.58 -9.23
CA THR A 57 -2.68 -6.36 -9.93
C THR A 57 -1.50 -5.68 -9.26
N MET A 58 -1.44 -5.66 -7.92
CA MET A 58 -0.27 -5.15 -7.19
C MET A 58 0.99 -5.97 -7.48
N PHE A 59 0.83 -7.29 -7.66
CA PHE A 59 1.92 -8.21 -8.03
C PHE A 59 2.47 -8.02 -9.45
N ARG A 60 1.88 -7.12 -10.26
CA ARG A 60 2.43 -6.76 -11.58
C ARG A 60 3.55 -5.72 -11.50
N ILE A 61 3.82 -5.16 -10.32
CA ILE A 61 4.92 -4.24 -10.09
C ILE A 61 6.09 -5.03 -9.51
N ASP A 62 7.14 -5.20 -10.30
CA ASP A 62 8.33 -5.95 -9.91
C ASP A 62 9.62 -5.15 -10.20
N PRO A 63 10.77 -5.57 -9.62
CA PRO A 63 12.03 -4.86 -9.78
C PRO A 63 12.51 -4.78 -11.24
N GLN A 64 12.20 -5.78 -12.09
CA GLN A 64 12.66 -5.77 -13.47
C GLN A 64 11.94 -4.69 -14.28
N HIS A 65 10.63 -4.59 -14.17
CA HIS A 65 9.85 -3.55 -14.85
C HIS A 65 10.16 -2.15 -14.28
N LEU A 66 10.41 -2.04 -12.97
CA LEU A 66 10.83 -0.77 -12.38
C LEU A 66 12.19 -0.32 -12.93
N ALA A 67 13.17 -1.23 -13.01
CA ALA A 67 14.49 -0.94 -13.58
C ALA A 67 14.36 -0.48 -15.04
N TRP A 68 13.58 -1.21 -15.85
CA TRP A 68 13.33 -0.87 -17.24
C TRP A 68 12.71 0.53 -17.42
N VAL A 69 11.71 0.90 -16.59
CA VAL A 69 11.14 2.25 -16.62
C VAL A 69 12.19 3.31 -16.30
N LEU A 70 13.02 3.08 -15.28
CA LEU A 70 14.06 4.02 -14.87
C LEU A 70 15.17 4.18 -15.92
N GLU A 71 15.59 3.10 -16.56
CA GLU A 71 16.57 3.11 -17.65
C GLU A 71 16.06 3.95 -18.84
N ASN A 72 14.81 3.73 -19.25
CA ASN A 72 14.18 4.52 -20.32
C ASN A 72 14.15 6.02 -19.97
N LEU A 73 13.82 6.37 -18.73
CA LEU A 73 13.82 7.76 -18.29
C LEU A 73 15.21 8.40 -18.35
N VAL A 74 16.26 7.67 -17.99
CA VAL A 74 17.66 8.15 -18.10
C VAL A 74 18.05 8.39 -19.55
N GLU A 75 17.57 7.57 -20.47
CA GLU A 75 17.77 7.72 -21.92
C GLU A 75 16.88 8.80 -22.56
N GLY A 76 15.99 9.44 -21.79
CA GLY A 76 15.05 10.44 -22.28
C GLY A 76 13.79 9.86 -22.94
N ASN A 77 13.59 8.54 -22.86
CA ASN A 77 12.44 7.83 -23.40
C ASN A 77 11.35 7.72 -22.32
N ILE A 78 10.18 8.33 -22.54
CA ILE A 78 9.05 8.22 -21.62
C ILE A 78 8.18 7.03 -22.03
N VAL A 79 8.12 6.01 -21.16
CA VAL A 79 7.30 4.81 -21.36
C VAL A 79 6.10 4.80 -20.43
N ASN A 80 4.95 4.32 -20.91
CA ASN A 80 3.71 4.16 -20.14
C ASN A 80 3.27 5.43 -19.39
N GLN A 81 3.45 6.61 -20.00
CA GLN A 81 2.98 7.86 -19.42
C GLN A 81 1.47 7.82 -19.20
N ILE A 82 1.05 7.99 -17.95
CA ILE A 82 -0.36 8.09 -17.62
C ILE A 82 -0.85 9.47 -18.06
N SER A 83 -1.79 9.50 -19.00
CA SER A 83 -2.54 10.68 -19.40
C SER A 83 -4.03 10.43 -19.23
N VAL A 84 -4.77 11.48 -18.90
CA VAL A 84 -6.22 11.44 -18.71
C VAL A 84 -6.81 12.57 -19.55
N PRO A 85 -7.88 12.33 -20.34
CA PRO A 85 -8.56 13.39 -21.08
C PRO A 85 -9.01 14.55 -20.17
N ASP A 86 -8.91 15.78 -20.66
CA ASP A 86 -9.17 16.98 -19.87
C ASP A 86 -10.58 16.99 -19.26
N ASP A 87 -11.59 16.58 -20.04
CA ASP A 87 -12.99 16.50 -19.60
C ASP A 87 -13.20 15.51 -18.44
N VAL A 88 -12.44 14.41 -18.42
CA VAL A 88 -12.45 13.44 -17.32
C VAL A 88 -11.68 13.98 -16.12
N ALA A 89 -10.50 14.56 -16.36
CA ALA A 89 -9.61 15.06 -15.31
C ALA A 89 -10.26 16.21 -14.52
N ASP A 90 -10.94 17.13 -15.19
CA ASP A 90 -11.59 18.28 -14.57
C ASP A 90 -12.67 17.86 -13.58
N ASN A 91 -13.57 16.97 -14.02
CA ASN A 91 -14.65 16.47 -13.18
C ASN A 91 -14.13 15.60 -12.03
N ALA A 92 -13.14 14.74 -12.28
CA ALA A 92 -12.49 13.94 -11.26
C ALA A 92 -11.78 14.81 -10.20
N ARG A 93 -11.14 15.91 -10.62
CA ARG A 93 -10.51 16.87 -9.70
C ARG A 93 -11.49 17.52 -8.76
N VAL A 94 -12.66 17.92 -9.24
CA VAL A 94 -13.70 18.53 -8.39
C VAL A 94 -14.16 17.55 -7.31
N ALA A 95 -14.39 16.28 -7.67
CA ALA A 95 -14.76 15.26 -6.69
C ALA A 95 -13.65 15.02 -5.66
N LEU A 96 -12.39 14.93 -6.11
CA LEU A 96 -11.24 14.75 -5.22
C LEU A 96 -11.05 15.95 -4.29
N GLN A 97 -11.16 17.17 -4.79
CA GLN A 97 -10.99 18.39 -3.99
C GLN A 97 -12.05 18.46 -2.89
N ARG A 98 -13.32 18.15 -3.21
CA ARG A 98 -14.39 18.09 -2.21
C ARG A 98 -14.15 17.04 -1.13
N MET A 99 -13.48 15.93 -1.45
CA MET A 99 -13.10 14.92 -0.46
C MET A 99 -12.00 15.44 0.48
N LEU A 100 -11.05 16.22 -0.03
CA LEU A 100 -9.90 16.73 0.71
C LEU A 100 -10.20 17.99 1.55
N ASP A 101 -11.20 18.78 1.16
CA ASP A 101 -11.63 19.98 1.88
C ASP A 101 -12.41 19.69 3.18
N ILE A 102 -12.74 18.42 3.43
CA ILE A 102 -13.44 17.93 4.63
C ILE A 102 -12.43 17.44 5.65
#